data_AF-A0A929JS99-F1
#
_entry.id   AF-A0A929JS99-F1
#
_cell.length_a   1.000
_cell.length_b   1.000
_cell.length_c   1.000
_cell.angle_alpha   90.00
_cell.angle_beta   90.00
_cell.angle_gamma   90.00
#
_symmetry.space_group_name_H-M   'P 1'
#
loop_
_entity.id
_entity.type
_entity.pdbx_description
1 polymer ?
#
loop_
_entity_poly.entity_id
_entity_poly.type
_entity_poly.pdbx_seq_one_letter_code
_entity_poly.pdbx_strand_id
1 'polypeptide(L)'
;MLGIILASPLIFVKVLTSEKRKKTVLRRLGIQSLVRTSARRPVWVHALSVGEVLASVPLVKGLRKTYYNRPLVLSVSTLTGHEMAKRLLVSDVDSIFFFPYDFLWSVRKAIRNVTPSLFFLVESDIWPNFLYEMKRRQIPTILVNGRISPRSFSGYKRL
;
A
#
# COMPACT_ATOMS: atom_id res chain seq x y z
N MET A 1 11.47 2.86 17.75
CA MET A 1 10.05 3.04 18.12
C MET A 1 9.96 4.16 19.17
N LEU A 2 9.96 5.43 18.75
CA LEU A 2 9.72 6.62 19.59
C LEU A 2 9.86 7.86 18.68
N GLY A 3 8.97 7.99 17.68
CA GLY A 3 9.10 9.09 16.71
C GLY A 3 7.85 9.38 15.87
N ILE A 4 6.70 8.79 16.19
CA ILE A 4 5.42 9.12 15.56
C ILE A 4 4.33 9.18 16.63
N ILE A 5 4.54 9.98 17.68
CA ILE A 5 3.46 10.53 18.52
C ILE A 5 3.75 12.01 18.79
N LEU A 6 4.20 12.71 17.75
CA LEU A 6 4.01 14.14 17.65
C LEU A 6 3.25 14.34 16.35
N ALA A 7 1.95 14.04 16.40
CA ALA A 7 1.01 14.65 15.49
C ALA A 7 1.13 16.16 15.71
N SER A 8 2.07 16.78 15.01
CA SER A 8 2.25 18.22 15.03
C SER A 8 0.89 18.83 14.72
N PRO A 9 0.38 19.77 15.53
CA PRO A 9 -0.88 20.47 15.28
C PRO A 9 -0.99 20.98 13.83
N LEU A 10 0.16 21.26 13.19
CA LEU A 10 0.27 21.67 11.80
C LEU A 10 -0.11 20.60 10.77
N ILE A 11 0.14 19.30 11.02
CA ILE A 11 -0.30 18.23 10.13
C ILE A 11 -1.82 18.09 10.22
N PHE A 12 -2.37 18.15 11.43
CA PHE A 12 -3.81 18.09 11.68
C PHE A 12 -4.52 19.31 11.07
N VAL A 13 -4.01 20.52 11.32
CA VAL A 13 -4.52 21.77 10.71
C VAL A 13 -4.38 21.75 9.19
N LYS A 14 -3.24 21.33 8.61
CA LYS A 14 -3.09 21.24 7.14
C LYS A 14 -3.98 20.18 6.51
N VAL A 15 -4.28 19.08 7.21
CA VAL A 15 -5.28 18.10 6.77
C VAL A 15 -6.68 18.71 6.78
N LEU A 16 -7.02 19.48 7.83
CA LEU A 16 -8.33 20.14 7.96
C LEU A 16 -8.52 21.34 7.02
N THR A 17 -7.44 21.99 6.56
CA THR A 17 -7.54 23.13 5.62
C THR A 17 -7.42 22.75 4.15
N SER A 18 -6.91 21.55 3.83
CA SER A 18 -6.77 21.10 2.43
C SER A 18 -7.78 20.03 2.07
N GLU A 19 -8.75 20.36 1.21
CA GLU A 19 -9.73 19.42 0.66
C GLU A 19 -9.08 18.20 0.00
N LYS A 20 -7.93 18.39 -0.66
CA LYS A 20 -7.14 17.31 -1.27
C LYS A 20 -6.62 16.32 -0.21
N ARG A 21 -6.19 16.82 0.95
CA ARG A 21 -5.72 15.99 2.07
C ARG A 21 -6.87 15.30 2.79
N LYS A 22 -8.00 15.99 3.02
CA LYS A 22 -9.23 15.36 3.55
C LYS A 22 -9.66 14.18 2.70
N LYS A 23 -9.76 14.36 1.38
CA LYS A 23 -10.10 13.27 0.44
C LYS A 23 -9.09 12.12 0.52
N THR A 24 -7.80 12.42 0.62
CA THR A 24 -6.77 11.38 0.78
C THR A 24 -6.95 10.60 2.09
N VAL A 25 -7.19 11.28 3.21
CA VAL A 25 -7.46 10.65 4.50
C VAL A 25 -8.68 9.75 4.43
N LEU A 26 -9.81 10.24 3.91
CA LEU A 26 -11.03 9.45 3.76
C LEU A 26 -10.79 8.20 2.91
N ARG A 27 -10.07 8.32 1.79
CA ARG A 27 -9.70 7.19 0.94
C ARG A 27 -8.88 6.13 1.69
N ARG A 28 -7.89 6.54 2.49
CA ARG A 28 -7.05 5.67 3.33
C ARG A 28 -7.78 5.08 4.55
N LEU A 29 -8.88 5.69 4.99
CA LEU A 29 -9.83 5.10 5.94
C LEU A 29 -10.80 4.10 5.24
N GLY A 30 -10.58 3.82 3.95
CA GLY A 30 -11.40 2.85 3.20
C GLY A 30 -12.67 3.45 2.62
N ILE A 31 -12.77 4.78 2.51
CA ILE A 31 -13.79 5.49 1.74
C ILE A 31 -13.22 5.76 0.34
N GLN A 32 -12.84 4.68 -0.34
CA GLN A 32 -12.47 4.68 -1.74
C GLN A 32 -13.15 3.50 -2.42
N SER A 33 -13.65 3.73 -3.63
CA SER A 33 -14.09 2.63 -4.49
C SER A 33 -12.85 1.89 -4.94
N LEU A 34 -12.71 0.65 -4.49
CA LEU A 34 -11.72 -0.27 -4.99
C LEU A 34 -12.39 -1.13 -6.04
N VAL A 35 -11.73 -1.29 -7.19
CA VAL A 35 -12.20 -2.19 -8.23
C VAL A 35 -12.35 -3.57 -7.58
N ARG A 36 -13.59 -4.09 -7.57
CA ARG A 36 -13.83 -5.50 -7.28
C ARG A 36 -13.33 -6.25 -8.50
N THR A 37 -12.06 -6.61 -8.45
CA THR A 37 -11.42 -7.40 -9.49
C THR A 37 -12.18 -8.71 -9.63
N SER A 38 -12.37 -9.17 -10.86
CA SER A 38 -13.23 -10.27 -11.31
C SER A 38 -12.97 -11.61 -10.60
N ALA A 39 -13.53 -12.72 -11.12
CA ALA A 39 -13.39 -14.08 -10.57
C ALA A 39 -11.94 -14.53 -10.21
N ARG A 40 -10.91 -13.79 -10.66
CA ARG A 40 -9.50 -14.04 -10.34
C ARG A 40 -8.95 -13.00 -9.37
N ARG A 41 -8.49 -13.50 -8.22
CA ARG A 41 -7.86 -12.72 -7.14
C ARG A 41 -6.61 -11.97 -7.65
N PRO A 42 -6.47 -10.66 -7.40
CA PRO A 42 -5.42 -9.82 -7.97
C PRO A 42 -4.04 -10.07 -7.36
N VAL A 43 -3.00 -9.68 -8.08
CA VAL A 43 -1.67 -9.44 -7.53
C VAL A 43 -1.63 -7.99 -7.06
N TRP A 44 -1.19 -7.72 -5.84
CA TRP A 44 -1.19 -6.40 -5.24
C TRP A 44 0.23 -5.93 -4.94
N VAL A 45 0.64 -4.79 -5.48
CA VAL A 45 1.90 -4.11 -5.16
C VAL A 45 1.64 -2.87 -4.31
N HIS A 46 2.47 -2.61 -3.30
CA HIS A 46 2.46 -1.37 -2.53
C HIS A 46 3.81 -0.66 -2.58
N ALA A 47 3.76 0.66 -2.83
CA ALA A 47 4.86 1.60 -2.66
C ALA A 47 4.37 2.78 -1.78
N LEU A 48 5.11 3.20 -0.77
CA LEU A 48 4.76 4.32 0.10
C LEU A 48 4.98 5.67 -0.61
N SER A 49 6.18 5.87 -1.15
CA SER A 49 6.72 7.16 -1.60
C SER A 49 6.93 7.28 -3.11
N VAL A 50 7.35 8.45 -3.60
CA VAL A 50 7.75 8.64 -5.01
C VAL A 50 8.96 7.77 -5.37
N GLY A 51 9.95 7.68 -4.48
CA GLY A 51 11.16 6.88 -4.69
C GLY A 51 10.82 5.40 -4.86
N GLU A 52 9.95 4.88 -3.99
CA GLU A 52 9.47 3.50 -4.09
C GLU A 52 8.62 3.25 -5.32
N VAL A 53 7.80 4.22 -5.75
CA VAL A 53 7.06 4.09 -7.01
C VAL A 53 8.03 3.94 -8.17
N LEU A 54 9.08 4.76 -8.25
CA LEU A 54 10.13 4.65 -9.28
C LEU A 54 10.85 3.30 -9.21
N ALA A 55 11.22 2.85 -8.00
CA ALA A 55 11.85 1.54 -7.78
C ALA A 55 10.93 0.37 -8.16
N SER A 56 9.61 0.54 -8.04
CA SER A 56 8.62 -0.48 -8.37
C SER A 56 8.35 -0.64 -9.87
N VAL A 57 8.73 0.33 -10.71
CA VAL A 57 8.43 0.30 -12.16
C VAL A 57 8.87 -1.01 -12.84
N PRO A 58 10.14 -1.47 -12.73
CA PRO A 58 10.55 -2.73 -13.36
C PRO A 58 9.79 -3.94 -12.79
N LEU A 59 9.50 -3.95 -11.49
CA LEU A 59 8.72 -5.00 -10.85
C LEU A 59 7.31 -5.06 -11.42
N VAL A 60 6.59 -3.94 -11.47
CA VAL A 60 5.21 -3.88 -11.96
C VAL A 60 5.13 -4.33 -13.42
N LYS A 61 6.05 -3.88 -14.27
CA LYS A 61 6.11 -4.30 -15.69
C LYS A 61 6.43 -5.78 -15.85
N GLY A 62 7.32 -6.33 -15.01
CA GLY A 62 7.59 -7.77 -14.97
C GLY A 62 6.37 -8.57 -14.55
N LEU A 63 5.71 -8.16 -13.45
CA LEU A 63 4.51 -8.80 -12.94
C LEU A 63 3.35 -8.75 -13.95
N ARG A 64 3.18 -7.66 -14.69
CA ARG A 64 2.16 -7.56 -15.76
C ARG A 64 2.36 -8.62 -16.84
N LYS A 65 3.61 -8.92 -17.20
CA LYS A 65 3.95 -9.99 -18.16
C LYS A 65 3.70 -11.37 -17.57
N THR A 66 4.18 -11.63 -16.34
CA THR A 66 4.03 -12.92 -15.67
C THR A 66 2.57 -13.26 -15.34
N TYR A 67 1.81 -12.27 -14.88
CA TYR A 67 0.42 -12.40 -14.45
C TYR A 67 -0.55 -11.76 -15.45
N TYR A 68 -0.29 -11.90 -16.75
CA TYR A 68 -1.07 -11.26 -17.82
C TYR A 68 -2.59 -11.58 -17.77
N ASN A 69 -2.98 -12.69 -17.15
CA ASN A 69 -4.37 -13.13 -17.03
C ASN A 69 -4.93 -13.01 -15.60
N ARG A 70 -4.33 -12.13 -14.78
CA ARG A 70 -4.84 -11.75 -13.46
C ARG A 70 -4.83 -10.23 -13.33
N PRO A 71 -5.74 -9.66 -12.54
CA PRO A 71 -5.70 -8.24 -12.28
C PRO A 71 -4.46 -7.89 -11.43
N LEU A 72 -3.75 -6.83 -11.81
CA LEU A 72 -2.60 -6.28 -11.10
C LEU A 72 -3.00 -4.92 -10.55
N VAL A 73 -2.87 -4.72 -9.24
CA VAL A 73 -3.28 -3.47 -8.59
C VAL A 73 -2.12 -2.86 -7.80
N LEU A 74 -2.06 -1.53 -7.78
CA LEU A 74 -1.02 -0.76 -7.11
C LEU A 74 -1.62 0.17 -6.06
N SER A 75 -1.12 0.10 -4.83
CA SER A 75 -1.48 1.07 -3.79
C SER A 75 -0.33 1.99 -3.45
N VAL A 76 -0.63 3.27 -3.23
CA VAL A 76 0.35 4.28 -2.81
C VAL A 76 -0.09 5.02 -1.56
N SER A 77 0.83 5.37 -0.65
CA SER A 77 0.47 6.06 0.60
C SER A 77 0.53 7.58 0.47
N THR A 78 1.53 8.10 -0.25
CA THR A 78 1.73 9.54 -0.44
C THR A 78 0.94 10.05 -1.65
N LEU A 79 0.48 11.29 -1.56
CA LEU A 79 -0.24 11.94 -2.66
C LEU A 79 0.65 12.13 -3.90
N THR A 80 1.88 12.59 -3.69
CA THR A 80 2.88 12.76 -4.76
C THR A 80 3.27 11.43 -5.40
N GLY A 81 3.44 10.38 -4.59
CA GLY A 81 3.66 9.02 -5.10
C GLY A 81 2.46 8.53 -5.92
N HIS A 82 1.23 8.78 -5.48
CA HIS A 82 0.03 8.38 -6.21
C HIS A 82 -0.07 9.08 -7.57
N GLU A 83 0.24 10.36 -7.65
CA GLU A 83 0.30 11.12 -8.91
C GLU A 83 1.40 10.58 -9.83
N MET A 84 2.58 10.25 -9.27
CA MET A 84 3.66 9.63 -10.04
C MET A 84 3.25 8.26 -10.59
N ALA A 85 2.63 7.41 -9.76
CA ALA A 85 2.17 6.10 -10.18
C ALA A 85 1.15 6.19 -11.32
N LYS A 86 0.23 7.16 -11.28
CA LYS A 86 -0.71 7.40 -12.38
C LYS A 86 -0.02 7.84 -13.67
N ARG A 87 1.09 8.58 -13.59
CA ARG A 87 1.85 8.99 -14.79
C ARG A 87 2.62 7.83 -15.40
N LEU A 88 3.19 6.96 -14.57
CA LEU A 88 4.16 5.94 -15.02
C LEU A 88 3.57 4.56 -15.27
N LEU A 89 2.50 4.18 -14.55
CA LEU A 89 2.06 2.79 -14.43
C LEU A 89 0.57 2.58 -14.72
N VAL A 90 -0.18 3.62 -15.09
CA VAL A 90 -1.64 3.51 -15.35
C VAL A 90 -1.98 2.50 -16.46
N SER A 91 -1.08 2.30 -17.43
CA SER A 91 -1.23 1.30 -18.50
C SER A 91 -0.81 -0.11 -18.09
N ASP A 92 -0.07 -0.25 -16.98
CA ASP A 92 0.51 -1.51 -16.54
C ASP A 92 -0.30 -2.17 -15.42
N VAL A 93 -1.23 -1.44 -14.79
CA VAL A 93 -2.06 -1.92 -13.68
C VAL A 93 -3.53 -1.65 -13.91
N ASP A 94 -4.38 -2.55 -13.42
CA ASP A 94 -5.83 -2.46 -13.53
C ASP A 94 -6.43 -1.43 -12.56
N SER A 95 -5.71 -1.08 -11.49
CA SER A 95 -6.16 -0.06 -10.54
C SER A 95 -5.00 0.55 -9.75
N ILE A 96 -5.09 1.86 -9.50
CA ILE A 96 -4.21 2.59 -8.58
C ILE A 96 -5.04 3.25 -7.49
N PHE A 97 -4.75 2.96 -6.22
CA PHE A 97 -5.50 3.46 -5.07
C PHE A 97 -4.61 3.83 -3.89
N PHE A 98 -5.18 4.39 -2.83
CA PHE A 98 -4.41 4.72 -1.63
C PHE A 98 -4.30 3.55 -0.66
N PHE A 99 -3.10 3.25 -0.15
CA PHE A 99 -2.93 2.20 0.86
C PHE A 99 -3.68 2.53 2.16
N PRO A 100 -4.39 1.57 2.78
CA PRO A 100 -5.16 1.83 4.00
C PRO A 100 -4.26 2.34 5.13
N TYR A 101 -4.85 3.09 6.06
CA TYR A 101 -4.22 3.25 7.37
C TYR A 101 -4.25 1.93 8.13
N ASP A 102 -3.24 1.72 8.99
CA ASP A 102 -3.03 0.46 9.71
C ASP A 102 -3.96 0.28 10.92
N PHE A 103 -5.22 0.70 10.76
CA PHE A 103 -6.31 0.33 11.66
C PHE A 103 -6.93 -0.97 11.17
N LEU A 104 -7.15 -1.93 12.06
CA LEU A 104 -7.69 -3.25 11.72
C LEU A 104 -8.95 -3.19 10.84
N TRP A 105 -9.87 -2.28 11.12
CA TRP A 105 -11.10 -2.12 10.34
C TRP A 105 -10.82 -1.61 8.91
N SER A 106 -9.89 -0.67 8.73
CA SER A 106 -9.53 -0.13 7.42
C SER A 106 -8.76 -1.16 6.59
N VAL A 107 -7.76 -1.81 7.22
CA VAL A 107 -7.01 -2.93 6.66
C VAL A 107 -7.95 -4.05 6.22
N ARG A 108 -8.83 -4.53 7.10
CA ARG A 108 -9.80 -5.59 6.78
C ARG A 108 -10.70 -5.21 5.63
N LYS A 109 -11.14 -3.94 5.56
CA LYS A 109 -11.97 -3.44 4.46
C LYS A 109 -11.19 -3.45 3.14
N ALA A 110 -9.96 -2.94 3.13
CA ALA A 110 -9.10 -2.95 1.96
C ALA A 110 -8.82 -4.37 1.46
N ILE A 111 -8.39 -5.27 2.34
CA ILE A 111 -8.10 -6.68 1.97
C ILE A 111 -9.37 -7.39 1.49
N ARG A 112 -10.54 -7.12 2.08
CA ARG A 112 -11.82 -7.70 1.63
C ARG A 112 -12.26 -7.18 0.27
N ASN A 113 -11.95 -5.92 -0.04
CA ASN A 113 -12.31 -5.33 -1.33
C ASN A 113 -11.36 -5.77 -2.45
N VAL A 114 -10.06 -5.87 -2.15
CA VAL A 114 -9.03 -6.29 -3.11
C VAL A 114 -8.99 -7.81 -3.28
N THR A 115 -9.24 -8.59 -2.21
CA THR A 115 -9.13 -10.06 -2.17
C THR A 115 -7.84 -10.63 -2.81
N PRO A 116 -6.66 -10.06 -2.51
CA PRO A 116 -5.42 -10.36 -3.25
C PRO A 116 -5.01 -11.83 -3.12
N SER A 117 -4.39 -12.38 -4.16
CA SER A 117 -3.75 -13.70 -4.14
C SER A 117 -2.28 -13.64 -3.72
N LEU A 118 -1.64 -12.48 -3.90
CA LEU A 118 -0.24 -12.24 -3.61
C LEU A 118 -0.04 -10.75 -3.34
N PHE A 119 0.84 -10.41 -2.39
CA PHE A 119 1.18 -9.03 -2.07
C PHE A 119 2.68 -8.78 -2.13
N PHE A 120 3.08 -7.70 -2.79
CA PHE A 120 4.45 -7.20 -2.84
C PHE A 120 4.54 -5.87 -2.10
N LEU A 121 5.38 -5.83 -1.07
CA LEU A 121 5.75 -4.62 -0.35
C LEU A 121 7.08 -4.11 -0.93
N VAL A 122 7.06 -2.94 -1.56
CA VAL A 122 8.27 -2.30 -2.10
C VAL A 122 8.90 -1.48 -0.98
N GLU A 123 10.15 -1.80 -0.65
CA GLU A 123 10.89 -1.22 0.48
C GLU A 123 10.22 -1.44 1.86
N SER A 124 10.81 -0.86 2.91
CA SER A 124 10.59 -1.27 4.29
C SER A 124 9.85 -0.22 5.12
N ASP A 125 8.53 -0.12 4.91
CA ASP A 125 7.60 0.38 5.93
C ASP A 125 6.76 -0.78 6.46
N ILE A 126 6.87 -1.04 7.75
CA ILE A 126 6.17 -2.18 8.38
C ILE A 126 4.85 -1.72 8.96
N TRP A 127 3.79 -2.40 8.55
CA TRP A 127 2.40 -2.18 8.92
C TRP A 127 1.88 -3.40 9.70
N PRO A 128 2.01 -3.43 11.03
CA PRO A 128 1.77 -4.63 11.82
C PRO A 128 0.36 -5.20 11.65
N ASN A 129 -0.69 -4.37 11.67
CA ASN A 129 -2.06 -4.86 11.54
C ASN A 129 -2.32 -5.40 10.13
N PHE A 130 -1.75 -4.76 9.10
CA PHE A 130 -1.79 -5.25 7.74
C PHE A 130 -1.11 -6.60 7.59
N LEU A 131 0.14 -6.74 8.02
CA LEU A 131 0.88 -8.01 7.93
C LEU A 131 0.22 -9.12 8.76
N TYR A 132 -0.30 -8.79 9.94
CA TYR A 132 -1.10 -9.71 10.75
C TYR A 132 -2.33 -10.21 9.98
N GLU A 133 -3.09 -9.32 9.34
CA GLU A 133 -4.27 -9.68 8.56
C GLU A 133 -3.94 -10.49 7.30
N MET A 134 -2.82 -10.19 6.64
CA MET A 134 -2.32 -10.95 5.49
C MET A 134 -1.93 -12.37 5.90
N LYS A 135 -1.19 -12.52 7.01
CA LYS A 135 -0.81 -13.81 7.59
C LYS A 135 -2.04 -14.60 8.02
N ARG A 136 -2.98 -13.98 8.75
CA ARG A 136 -4.22 -14.61 9.20
C ARG A 136 -5.07 -15.15 8.05
N ARG A 137 -5.04 -14.48 6.89
CA ARG A 137 -5.77 -14.88 5.67
C ARG A 137 -4.95 -15.76 4.73
N GLN A 138 -3.74 -16.18 5.16
CA GLN A 138 -2.82 -16.99 4.37
C GLN A 138 -2.51 -16.39 3.00
N ILE A 139 -2.37 -15.06 2.93
CA ILE A 139 -2.03 -14.36 1.70
C ILE A 139 -0.51 -14.19 1.67
N PRO A 140 0.20 -14.81 0.71
CA PRO A 140 1.64 -14.67 0.59
C PRO A 140 2.04 -13.20 0.43
N THR A 141 3.07 -12.79 1.17
CA THR A 141 3.59 -11.42 1.21
C THR A 141 5.09 -11.46 0.95
N ILE A 142 5.54 -10.68 -0.03
CA ILE A 142 6.93 -10.60 -0.47
C ILE A 142 7.44 -9.19 -0.23
N LEU A 143 8.54 -9.05 0.49
CA LEU A 143 9.26 -7.79 0.65
C LEU A 143 10.30 -7.67 -0.47
N VAL A 144 10.20 -6.60 -1.27
CA VAL A 144 11.11 -6.31 -2.40
C VAL A 144 12.04 -5.18 -2.01
N ASN A 145 13.35 -5.36 -2.24
CA ASN A 145 14.38 -4.37 -1.92
C ASN A 145 14.40 -3.97 -0.43
N GLY A 146 14.08 -4.91 0.47
CA GLY A 146 14.01 -4.65 1.91
C GLY A 146 15.37 -4.33 2.52
N ARG A 147 15.58 -3.07 2.93
CA ARG A 147 16.69 -2.70 3.83
C ARG A 147 16.21 -2.74 5.27
N ILE A 148 16.41 -3.87 5.94
CA ILE A 148 16.15 -3.95 7.39
C ILE A 148 17.43 -3.57 8.13
N SER A 149 17.41 -2.45 8.88
CA SER A 149 18.51 -2.15 9.79
C SER A 149 18.48 -3.12 10.99
N PRO A 150 19.64 -3.54 11.54
CA PRO A 150 19.70 -4.46 12.68
C PRO A 150 18.90 -3.97 13.90
N ARG A 151 18.82 -2.65 14.09
CA ARG A 151 18.05 -2.02 15.17
C ARG A 151 16.55 -2.26 15.04
N SER A 152 16.00 -2.15 13.83
CA SER A 152 14.57 -2.38 13.57
C SER A 152 14.20 -3.86 13.59
N PHE A 153 15.11 -4.76 13.17
CA PHE A 153 14.89 -6.20 13.16
C PHE A 153 14.52 -6.79 14.53
N SER A 154 15.16 -6.31 15.60
CA SER A 154 14.91 -6.78 16.97
C SER A 154 13.47 -6.53 17.46
N GLY A 155 12.87 -5.41 17.03
CA GLY A 155 11.47 -5.08 17.32
C GLY A 155 10.49 -5.91 16.49
N TYR A 156 10.86 -6.25 15.26
CA TYR A 156 10.01 -7.04 14.36
C TYR A 156 9.99 -8.53 14.68
N LYS A 157 11.07 -9.09 15.26
CA LYS A 157 11.11 -10.50 15.69
C LYS A 157 10.12 -10.82 16.83
N ARG A 158 9.56 -9.79 17.49
CA ARG A 158 8.60 -9.93 18.59
C ARG A 158 7.12 -9.92 18.13
N LEU A 159 6.86 -9.71 16.84
CA LEU A 159 5.53 -9.73 16.20
C LEU A 159 5.29 -11.05 15.46
#